data_AF-A0A914LHK5-F1
#
_entry.id   AF-A0A914LHK5-F1
#
_cell.length_a   1.000
_cell.length_b   1.000
_cell.length_c   1.000
_cell.angle_alpha   90.00
_cell.angle_beta   90.00
_cell.angle_gamma   90.00
#
_symmetry.space_group_name_H-M   'P 1'
#
loop_
_entity.id
_entity.type
_entity.pdbx_description
1 polymer ?
#
loop_
_entity_poly.entity_id
_entity_poly.type
_entity_poly.pdbx_seq_one_letter_code
_entity_poly.pdbx_strand_id
1 'polypeptide(L)'
;MAIGGVDCRMLEFAFYIDNFPFPIIADENRHLATKLGMLDPLNLDSISGIPLTVRAVFFIDPQKRLRLSILYPASTGRNFE
;
A
#
# COMPACT_ATOMS: atom_id res chain seq x y z
N MET A 1 -20.19 10.38 -17.26
CA MET A 1 -19.22 10.48 -18.37
C MET A 1 -17.98 9.72 -17.93
N ALA A 2 -17.85 8.49 -18.40
CA ALA A 2 -16.82 7.55 -17.97
C ALA A 2 -15.49 7.92 -18.62
N ILE A 3 -14.50 8.31 -17.82
CA ILE A 3 -13.09 8.10 -18.14
C ILE A 3 -12.67 6.80 -17.45
N GLY A 4 -12.09 5.89 -18.22
CA GLY A 4 -12.05 4.47 -17.90
C GLY A 4 -11.38 4.07 -16.58
N GLY A 5 -11.98 3.08 -15.92
CA GLY A 5 -11.24 2.05 -15.20
C GLY A 5 -11.04 2.21 -13.69
N VAL A 6 -11.41 3.35 -13.09
CA VAL A 6 -11.43 3.51 -11.62
C VAL A 6 -12.82 3.91 -11.20
N ASP A 7 -13.57 2.96 -10.66
CA ASP A 7 -14.91 3.19 -10.11
C ASP A 7 -14.81 4.22 -8.99
N CYS A 8 -15.41 5.40 -9.18
CA CYS A 8 -15.46 6.47 -8.17
C CYS A 8 -16.05 6.00 -6.83
N ARG A 9 -16.71 4.84 -6.78
CA ARG A 9 -17.24 4.23 -5.56
C ARG A 9 -16.17 3.71 -4.59
N MET A 10 -14.92 3.54 -5.02
CA MET A 10 -13.85 3.08 -4.11
C MET A 10 -13.40 4.19 -3.13
N LEU A 11 -13.65 5.46 -3.47
CA LEU A 11 -13.31 6.61 -2.61
C LEU A 11 -14.34 6.87 -1.50
N GLU A 12 -15.54 6.29 -1.59
CA GLU A 12 -16.57 6.47 -0.54
C GLU A 12 -16.41 5.52 0.65
N PHE A 13 -15.59 4.46 0.54
CA PHE A 13 -15.34 3.54 1.66
C PHE A 13 -14.39 4.08 2.74
N ALA A 14 -13.77 5.24 2.52
CA ALA A 14 -12.84 5.84 3.47
C ALA A 14 -13.52 6.73 4.54
N PHE A 15 -14.86 6.89 4.51
CA PHE A 15 -15.54 7.95 5.27
C PHE A 15 -16.48 7.47 6.41
N TYR A 16 -16.21 6.34 7.05
CA TYR A 16 -16.95 5.96 8.26
C TYR A 16 -16.12 5.19 9.29
N ILE A 17 -14.94 5.72 9.64
CA ILE A 17 -14.32 5.38 10.92
C ILE A 17 -13.97 6.71 11.59
N ASP A 18 -14.64 6.98 12.70
CA ASP A 18 -14.49 8.19 13.51
C ASP A 18 -13.01 8.53 13.73
N ASN A 19 -12.61 9.70 13.22
CA ASN A 19 -11.42 10.45 13.62
C ASN A 19 -10.03 9.84 13.33
N PHE A 20 -9.84 9.17 12.19
CA PHE A 20 -8.49 8.77 11.74
C PHE A 20 -7.88 9.84 10.81
N PRO A 21 -6.62 10.30 11.05
CA PRO A 21 -6.08 11.48 10.37
C PRO A 21 -5.66 11.25 8.91
N PHE A 22 -5.72 10.01 8.40
CA PHE A 22 -5.32 9.68 7.04
C PHE A 22 -6.16 8.54 6.45
N PRO A 23 -6.38 8.51 5.11
CA PRO A 23 -7.13 7.44 4.47
C PRO A 23 -6.32 6.14 4.44
N ILE A 24 -7.03 5.01 4.56
CA ILE A 24 -6.46 3.67 4.41
C ILE A 24 -6.94 3.10 3.07
N ILE A 25 -6.01 2.59 2.27
CA ILE A 25 -6.29 2.00 0.95
C ILE A 25 -6.33 0.48 1.10
N ALA A 26 -7.42 -0.15 0.63
CA ALA A 26 -7.54 -1.59 0.52
C ALA A 26 -7.10 -2.06 -0.89
N ASP A 27 -6.05 -2.89 -0.96
CA ASP A 27 -5.55 -3.50 -2.21
C ASP A 27 -5.77 -5.01 -2.22
N GLU A 28 -7.04 -5.43 -2.31
CA GLU A 28 -7.44 -6.85 -2.31
C GLU A 28 -6.81 -7.64 -3.48
N ASN A 29 -6.71 -6.99 -4.64
CA ASN A 29 -6.15 -7.58 -5.86
C ASN A 29 -4.62 -7.56 -5.93
N ARG A 30 -3.94 -6.98 -4.93
CA ARG A 30 -2.47 -6.85 -4.85
C ARG A 30 -1.80 -6.17 -6.05
N HIS A 31 -2.58 -5.40 -6.80
CA HIS A 31 -2.08 -4.77 -8.01
C HIS A 31 -1.11 -3.63 -7.65
N LEU A 32 -1.41 -2.89 -6.58
CA LEU A 32 -0.51 -1.83 -6.08
C LEU A 32 0.72 -2.44 -5.41
N ALA A 33 0.54 -3.49 -4.60
CA ALA A 33 1.64 -4.22 -3.95
C ALA A 33 2.67 -4.75 -4.96
N THR A 34 2.20 -5.34 -6.07
CA THR A 34 3.07 -5.86 -7.12
C THR A 34 3.77 -4.73 -7.88
N LYS A 35 3.02 -3.69 -8.27
CA LYS A 35 3.56 -2.57 -9.07
C LYS A 35 4.59 -1.73 -8.32
N LEU A 36 4.41 -1.57 -7.01
CA LEU A 36 5.30 -0.79 -6.15
C LEU A 36 6.44 -1.63 -5.54
N GLY A 37 6.55 -2.92 -5.92
CA GLY A 37 7.63 -3.80 -5.44
C GLY A 37 7.57 -4.05 -3.92
N MET A 38 6.38 -4.03 -3.34
CA MET A 38 6.17 -4.24 -1.90
C MET A 38 6.04 -5.72 -1.52
N LEU A 39 6.30 -6.65 -2.44
CA LEU A 39 6.21 -8.08 -2.17
C LEU A 39 7.57 -8.63 -1.75
N ASP A 40 7.61 -9.32 -0.62
CA ASP A 40 8.81 -10.03 -0.18
C ASP A 40 8.91 -11.39 -0.89
N PRO A 41 9.98 -11.66 -1.67
CA PRO A 41 10.16 -12.98 -2.29
C PRO A 41 10.52 -14.08 -1.28
N LEU A 42 10.98 -13.73 -0.07
CA LEU A 42 11.47 -14.67 0.94
C LEU A 42 10.42 -14.97 2.03
N ASN A 43 9.54 -14.01 2.33
CA ASN A 43 8.46 -14.19 3.29
C ASN A 43 7.16 -14.58 2.59
N LEU A 44 7.04 -15.87 2.27
CA LEU A 44 5.82 -16.48 1.78
C LEU A 44 4.94 -16.89 2.97
N ASP A 45 3.65 -16.57 2.88
CA ASP A 45 2.64 -17.06 3.81
C ASP A 45 2.61 -18.60 3.79
N SER A 46 2.87 -19.23 4.93
CA SER A 46 3.17 -20.67 5.04
C SER A 46 1.99 -21.58 4.69
N ILE A 47 0.79 -21.01 4.58
CA ILE A 47 -0.47 -21.72 4.32
C ILE A 47 -0.92 -21.56 2.86
N SER A 48 -0.59 -20.43 2.24
CA SER A 48 -1.16 -20.01 0.95
C SER A 48 -0.12 -19.85 -0.17
N GLY A 49 1.19 -19.87 0.16
CA GLY A 49 2.26 -19.62 -0.81
C GLY A 49 2.28 -18.19 -1.36
N ILE A 50 1.59 -17.28 -0.67
CA ILE A 50 1.39 -15.90 -1.10
C ILE A 50 2.52 -15.03 -0.52
N PRO A 51 3.20 -14.21 -1.34
CA PRO A 51 4.19 -13.27 -0.82
C PRO A 51 3.53 -12.22 0.08
N LEU A 52 4.03 -12.12 1.30
CA LEU A 52 3.60 -11.11 2.26
C LEU A 52 4.11 -9.73 1.83
N THR A 53 3.34 -8.69 2.15
CA THR A 53 3.78 -7.32 1.88
C THR A 53 4.84 -6.89 2.89
N VAL A 54 5.91 -6.27 2.40
CA VAL A 54 6.90 -5.59 3.26
C VAL A 54 6.33 -4.27 3.77
N ARG A 55 6.86 -3.79 4.90
CA ARG A 55 6.49 -2.48 5.47
C ARG A 55 7.21 -1.38 4.67
N ALA A 56 6.62 -1.00 3.54
CA ALA A 56 7.14 0.06 2.68
C ALA A 56 6.72 1.46 3.15
N VAL A 57 7.59 2.45 2.92
CA VAL A 57 7.31 3.88 3.04
C VAL A 57 7.84 4.56 1.79
N PHE A 58 6.97 5.29 1.08
CA PHE A 58 7.33 6.03 -0.12
C PHE A 58 7.13 7.52 0.11
N PHE A 59 8.18 8.31 -0.14
CA PHE A 59 8.13 9.76 -0.11
C PHE A 59 7.96 10.28 -1.54
N ILE A 60 6.80 10.86 -1.81
CA ILE A 60 6.41 11.34 -3.14
C ILE A 60 6.38 12.87 -3.11
N ASP A 61 7.02 13.51 -4.08
CA ASP A 61 6.98 14.97 -4.20
C ASP A 61 5.65 15.47 -4.81
N PRO A 62 5.37 16.80 -4.75
CA PRO A 62 4.20 17.38 -5.43
C PRO A 62 4.19 17.17 -6.95
N GLN A 63 5.34 16.89 -7.57
CA GLN A 63 5.50 16.57 -8.98
C GLN A 63 5.30 15.07 -9.28
N LYS A 64 4.81 14.28 -8.31
CA LYS A 64 4.54 12.84 -8.38
C LYS A 64 5.77 11.97 -8.65
N ARG A 65 6.96 12.45 -8.30
CA ARG A 65 8.22 11.71 -8.38
C ARG A 65 8.55 11.09 -7.03
N LEU A 66 9.00 9.85 -7.06
CA LEU A 66 9.54 9.15 -5.90
C LEU A 66 10.87 9.80 -5.51
N ARG A 67 10.98 10.26 -4.26
CA ARG A 67 12.21 10.83 -3.70
C ARG A 67 12.96 9.85 -2.83
N LEU A 68 12.23 9.07 -2.05
CA LEU A 68 12.82 8.10 -1.15
C LEU A 68 11.86 6.93 -0.94
N SER A 69 12.41 5.73 -0.85
CA SER A 69 11.68 4.51 -0.54
C SER A 69 12.41 3.76 0.57
N ILE A 70 11.70 3.42 1.64
CA ILE A 70 12.21 2.56 2.71
C ILE A 70 11.41 1.27 2.72
N LEU A 71 12.09 0.14 2.68
CA LEU A 71 11.50 -1.19 2.71
C LEU A 71 11.98 -1.91 3.97
N TYR A 72 11.10 -2.05 4.96
CA TYR A 72 11.37 -2.86 6.14
C TYR A 72 10.73 -4.23 6.01
N PRO A 73 11.40 -5.30 6.47
CA PRO A 73 10.77 -6.61 6.56
C PRO A 73 9.61 -6.57 7.56
N ALA A 74 8.68 -7.51 7.44
CA ALA A 74 7.53 -7.61 8.34
C ALA A 74 7.93 -7.72 9.82
N SER A 75 9.10 -8.32 10.09
CA SER A 75 9.68 -8.55 11.41
C SER A 75 10.18 -7.29 12.12
N THR A 76 10.51 -6.22 11.37
CA THR A 76 11.10 -5.01 11.95
C THR A 76 10.12 -3.84 11.88
N GLY A 77 9.86 -3.21 13.02
CA GLY A 77 9.04 -2.00 13.10
C GLY A 77 9.72 -0.80 12.41
N ARG A 78 8.92 0.15 11.93
CA ARG A 78 9.42 1.42 11.38
C ARG A 78 9.72 2.38 12.52
N ASN A 79 10.81 3.14 12.42
CA ASN A 79 11.07 4.29 13.28
C ASN A 79 10.63 5.58 12.57
N PHE A 80 9.89 6.44 13.27
CA PHE A 80 9.37 7.72 12.78
C PHE A 80 9.86 8.92 13.61
N GLU A 81 10.76 8.70 14.58
CA GLU A 81 11.43 9.74 15.36
C GLU A 81 12.52 10.48 14.58
#